data_AF-A0AAW0Y9N9-F1
#
_entry.id   AF-A0AAW0Y9N9-F1
#
_cell.length_a   1.000
_cell.length_b   1.000
_cell.length_c   1.000
_cell.angle_alpha   90.00
_cell.angle_beta   90.00
_cell.angle_gamma   90.00
#
_symmetry.space_group_name_H-M   'P 1'
#
loop_
_entity.id
_entity.type
_entity.pdbx_description
1 polymer ?
#
loop_
_entity_poly.entity_id
_entity_poly.type
_entity_poly.pdbx_seq_one_letter_code
_entity_poly.pdbx_strand_id
1 'polypeptide(L)'
;MMGVHHLSDTDGLQQLLRKLRSLSLFHTEVGLRETSAILHATIINKIPVGSSFTQALEESKEELNKAFDMTHAFERQQAALYTLTWLCKALVVRGAQNQHEWTAKMQKLLGDANLGLEAAHSFDVILKDHEYALRPETFANIRLLYKQRYFEGVVGPLVDMFHQSEGSTKHNSLLALSSLLSSLPYLILNAHIEKLLPVLLQGITCGESALTESTVCTLATILKQSVLHAAPYTSMLIAMLVPLTVNHPLIVRMKALECLEAIASLPTSTVLPYKEDVIRGLRNALNDKKRVTRKVAASARCSWILVGAPGSNSV
;
A
#
# COMPACT_ATOMS: atom_id res chain seq x y z
N MET A 1 -38.74 -24.74 -23.66
CA MET A 1 -38.03 -23.91 -24.66
C MET A 1 -37.28 -22.74 -23.99
N MET A 2 -36.51 -22.99 -22.92
CA MET A 2 -35.74 -21.98 -22.15
C MET A 2 -34.23 -22.24 -22.17
N GLY A 3 -33.73 -23.00 -23.17
CA GLY A 3 -32.32 -23.42 -23.22
C GLY A 3 -31.42 -22.55 -24.10
N VAL A 4 -31.98 -21.74 -25.01
CA VAL A 4 -31.19 -21.16 -26.12
C VAL A 4 -30.69 -19.73 -25.80
N HIS A 5 -31.44 -18.92 -25.04
CA HIS A 5 -31.00 -17.57 -24.66
C HIS A 5 -29.86 -17.55 -23.64
N HIS A 6 -29.77 -18.57 -22.77
CA HIS A 6 -28.72 -18.61 -21.74
C HIS A 6 -27.33 -18.97 -22.30
N LEU A 7 -27.29 -19.69 -23.43
CA LEU A 7 -26.06 -20.11 -24.12
C LEU A 7 -25.45 -18.98 -24.97
N SER A 8 -26.27 -18.13 -25.62
CA SER A 8 -25.79 -16.98 -26.40
C SER A 8 -25.17 -15.89 -25.53
N ASP A 9 -25.74 -15.66 -24.34
CA ASP A 9 -25.21 -14.67 -23.39
C ASP A 9 -23.88 -15.11 -22.78
N THR A 10 -23.69 -16.43 -22.57
CA THR A 10 -22.42 -16.96 -22.07
C THR A 10 -21.29 -16.86 -23.10
N ASP A 11 -21.57 -17.06 -24.39
CA ASP A 11 -20.55 -16.97 -25.44
C ASP A 11 -20.11 -15.51 -25.66
N GLY A 12 -21.07 -14.58 -25.72
CA GLY A 12 -20.77 -13.14 -25.81
C GLY A 12 -19.96 -12.62 -24.62
N LEU A 13 -20.25 -13.10 -23.40
CA LEU A 13 -19.48 -12.79 -22.20
C LEU A 13 -18.04 -13.32 -22.28
N GLN A 14 -17.84 -14.56 -22.71
CA GLN A 14 -16.50 -15.13 -22.87
C GLN A 14 -15.69 -14.40 -23.95
N GLN A 15 -16.33 -14.03 -25.06
CA GLN A 15 -15.69 -13.24 -26.11
C GLN A 15 -15.26 -11.85 -25.59
N LEU A 16 -16.12 -11.18 -24.81
CA LEU A 16 -15.80 -9.90 -24.19
C LEU A 16 -14.62 -10.02 -23.21
N LEU A 17 -14.65 -11.01 -22.31
CA LEU A 17 -13.57 -11.26 -21.35
C LEU A 17 -12.23 -11.52 -22.07
N ARG A 18 -12.23 -12.36 -23.10
CA ARG A 18 -11.06 -12.62 -23.95
C ARG A 18 -10.53 -11.34 -24.59
N LYS A 19 -11.41 -10.50 -25.15
CA LYS A 19 -11.01 -9.25 -25.79
C LYS A 19 -10.42 -8.25 -24.79
N LEU A 20 -11.05 -8.07 -23.63
CA LEU A 20 -10.55 -7.17 -22.58
C LEU A 20 -9.21 -7.64 -22.03
N ARG A 21 -9.03 -8.94 -21.82
CA ARG A 21 -7.76 -9.51 -21.36
C ARG A 21 -6.65 -9.35 -22.41
N SER A 22 -6.96 -9.58 -23.69
CA SER A 22 -6.02 -9.33 -24.78
C SER A 22 -5.62 -7.85 -24.85
N LEU A 23 -6.58 -6.93 -24.73
CA LEU A 23 -6.31 -5.50 -24.70
C LEU A 23 -5.48 -5.10 -23.47
N SER A 24 -5.76 -5.66 -22.29
CA SER A 24 -5.04 -5.32 -21.07
C SER A 24 -3.56 -5.71 -21.12
N LEU A 25 -3.23 -6.81 -21.81
CA LEU A 25 -1.87 -7.32 -21.91
C LEU A 25 -1.12 -6.77 -23.14
N PHE A 26 -1.78 -6.70 -24.29
CA PHE A 26 -1.11 -6.55 -25.60
C PHE A 26 -1.34 -5.21 -26.30
N HIS A 27 -2.26 -4.37 -25.83
CA HIS A 27 -2.47 -3.06 -26.45
C HIS A 27 -1.22 -2.17 -26.30
N THR A 28 -1.01 -1.24 -27.24
CA THR A 28 0.16 -0.33 -27.25
C THR A 28 -0.02 0.85 -26.31
N GLU A 29 -1.24 1.38 -26.22
CA GLU A 29 -1.57 2.50 -25.33
C GLU A 29 -1.79 2.05 -23.88
N VAL A 30 -1.07 2.67 -22.94
CA VAL A 30 -1.13 2.36 -21.50
C VAL A 30 -2.53 2.57 -20.92
N GLY A 31 -3.19 3.69 -21.23
CA GLY A 31 -4.52 4.02 -20.69
C GLY A 31 -5.58 2.97 -21.07
N LEU A 32 -5.55 2.49 -22.32
CA LEU A 32 -6.40 1.40 -22.76
C LEU A 32 -6.06 0.06 -22.09
N ARG A 33 -4.78 -0.24 -21.84
CA ARG A 33 -4.39 -1.44 -21.08
C ARG A 33 -4.99 -1.42 -19.67
N GLU A 34 -4.80 -0.30 -18.96
CA GLU A 34 -5.25 -0.15 -17.59
C GLU A 34 -6.78 -0.19 -17.48
N THR A 35 -7.47 0.54 -18.37
CA THR A 35 -8.93 0.54 -18.42
C THR A 35 -9.48 -0.85 -18.73
N SER A 36 -8.85 -1.58 -19.67
CA SER A 36 -9.25 -2.94 -20.01
C SER A 36 -9.04 -3.92 -18.85
N ALA A 37 -7.93 -3.79 -18.10
CA ALA A 37 -7.69 -4.59 -16.89
C ALA A 37 -8.75 -4.35 -15.82
N ILE A 38 -9.10 -3.08 -15.56
CA ILE A 38 -10.14 -2.69 -14.60
C ILE A 38 -11.50 -3.26 -15.01
N LEU A 39 -11.88 -3.11 -16.29
CA LEU A 39 -13.14 -3.63 -16.80
C LEU A 39 -13.19 -5.16 -16.74
N HIS A 40 -12.13 -5.83 -17.15
CA HIS A 40 -12.01 -7.28 -17.07
C HIS A 40 -12.20 -7.77 -15.63
N ALA A 41 -11.45 -7.19 -14.68
CA ALA A 41 -11.59 -7.50 -13.26
C ALA A 41 -12.98 -7.20 -12.70
N THR A 42 -13.61 -6.10 -13.13
CA THR A 42 -14.96 -5.73 -12.71
C THR A 42 -16.00 -6.73 -13.20
N ILE A 43 -15.87 -7.25 -14.42
CA ILE A 43 -16.75 -8.30 -14.93
C ILE A 43 -16.53 -9.59 -14.14
N ILE A 44 -15.27 -10.01 -13.95
CA ILE A 44 -14.92 -11.20 -13.14
C ILE A 44 -15.49 -11.11 -11.71
N ASN A 45 -15.50 -9.91 -11.12
CA ASN A 45 -16.10 -9.69 -9.80
C ASN A 45 -17.61 -9.99 -9.80
N LYS A 46 -18.31 -9.54 -10.85
CA LYS A 46 -19.78 -9.55 -10.95
C LYS A 46 -20.37 -10.87 -11.44
N ILE A 47 -19.66 -11.62 -12.28
CA ILE A 47 -20.20 -12.86 -12.84
C ILE A 47 -20.46 -13.90 -11.73
N PRO A 48 -21.55 -14.68 -11.83
CA PRO A 48 -21.84 -15.76 -10.89
C PRO A 48 -20.73 -16.80 -10.84
N VAL A 49 -20.54 -17.43 -9.68
CA VAL A 49 -19.63 -18.57 -9.56
C VAL A 49 -20.22 -19.74 -10.34
N GLY A 50 -19.43 -20.32 -11.24
CA GLY A 50 -19.84 -21.40 -12.14
C GLY A 50 -18.76 -21.68 -13.19
N SER A 51 -19.10 -22.48 -14.20
CA SER A 51 -18.17 -22.87 -15.26
C SER A 51 -17.54 -21.67 -15.97
N SER A 52 -18.34 -20.66 -16.35
CA SER A 52 -17.87 -19.45 -17.01
C SER A 52 -16.87 -18.65 -16.17
N PHE A 53 -17.08 -18.58 -14.85
CA PHE A 53 -16.15 -17.91 -13.93
C PHE A 53 -14.84 -18.68 -13.81
N THR A 54 -14.91 -20.00 -13.61
CA THR A 54 -13.73 -20.86 -13.52
C THR A 54 -12.92 -20.81 -14.81
N GLN A 55 -13.58 -20.95 -15.97
CA GLN A 55 -12.93 -20.84 -17.28
C GLN A 55 -12.22 -19.50 -17.44
N ALA A 56 -12.90 -18.39 -17.13
CA ALA A 56 -12.31 -17.06 -17.28
C ALA A 56 -11.08 -16.86 -16.39
N LEU A 57 -11.06 -17.44 -15.19
CA LEU A 57 -9.89 -17.40 -14.31
C LEU A 57 -8.74 -18.26 -14.81
N GLU A 58 -9.00 -19.47 -15.30
CA GLU A 58 -7.95 -20.34 -15.84
C GLU A 58 -7.33 -19.74 -17.11
N GLU A 59 -8.15 -19.24 -18.04
CA GLU A 59 -7.65 -18.51 -19.22
C GLU A 59 -6.83 -17.28 -18.81
N SER A 60 -7.26 -16.57 -17.76
CA SER A 60 -6.51 -15.43 -17.23
C SER A 60 -5.16 -15.84 -16.64
N LYS A 61 -5.10 -16.94 -15.90
CA LYS A 61 -3.85 -17.48 -15.36
C LYS A 61 -2.89 -17.85 -16.48
N GLU A 62 -3.37 -18.57 -17.50
CA GLU A 62 -2.57 -19.00 -18.64
C GLU A 62 -1.97 -17.80 -19.41
N GLU A 63 -2.79 -16.81 -19.76
CA GLU A 63 -2.31 -15.64 -20.50
C GLU A 63 -1.38 -14.76 -19.65
N LEU A 64 -1.65 -14.61 -18.36
CA LEU A 64 -0.73 -13.91 -17.45
C LEU A 64 0.61 -14.63 -17.34
N ASN A 65 0.62 -15.96 -17.19
CA ASN A 65 1.87 -16.74 -17.17
C ASN A 65 2.66 -16.51 -18.46
N LYS A 66 2.01 -16.64 -19.62
CA LYS A 66 2.64 -16.35 -20.92
C LYS A 66 3.23 -14.94 -20.97
N ALA A 67 2.49 -13.93 -20.49
CA ALA A 67 2.96 -12.55 -20.50
C ALA A 67 4.14 -12.30 -19.54
N PHE A 68 4.20 -12.99 -18.40
CA PHE A 68 5.34 -12.92 -17.49
C PHE A 68 6.58 -13.63 -18.05
N ASP A 69 6.40 -14.74 -18.75
CA ASP A 69 7.49 -15.55 -19.33
C ASP A 69 8.10 -14.95 -20.62
N MET A 70 7.52 -13.86 -21.16
CA MET A 70 8.05 -13.20 -22.35
C MET A 70 9.39 -12.50 -22.07
N THR A 71 10.47 -13.06 -22.61
CA THR A 71 11.82 -12.49 -22.51
C THR A 71 11.89 -11.10 -23.16
N HIS A 72 12.58 -10.16 -22.50
CA HIS A 72 12.78 -8.78 -22.97
C HIS A 72 11.49 -7.98 -23.22
N ALA A 73 10.40 -8.32 -22.55
CA ALA A 73 9.10 -7.64 -22.69
C ALA A 73 8.68 -6.93 -21.39
N PHE A 74 9.55 -6.07 -20.82
CA PHE A 74 9.30 -5.42 -19.52
C PHE A 74 7.95 -4.69 -19.45
N GLU A 75 7.58 -3.93 -20.48
CA GLU A 75 6.28 -3.25 -20.53
C GLU A 75 5.10 -4.23 -20.51
N ARG A 76 5.27 -5.44 -21.05
CA ARG A 76 4.25 -6.50 -21.04
C ARG A 76 4.16 -7.15 -19.68
N GLN A 77 5.29 -7.37 -19.03
CA GLN A 77 5.35 -7.86 -17.67
C GLN A 77 4.71 -6.86 -16.68
N GLN A 78 4.92 -5.55 -16.86
CA GLN A 78 4.22 -4.51 -16.11
C GLN A 78 2.70 -4.52 -16.36
N ALA A 79 2.27 -4.63 -17.63
CA ALA A 79 0.85 -4.77 -17.97
C ALA A 79 0.20 -6.03 -17.37
N ALA A 80 0.95 -7.13 -17.33
CA ALA A 80 0.54 -8.38 -16.69
C ALA A 80 0.42 -8.22 -15.17
N LEU A 81 1.37 -7.55 -14.53
CA LEU A 81 1.30 -7.23 -13.09
C LEU A 81 0.09 -6.34 -12.77
N TYR A 82 -0.18 -5.32 -13.58
CA TYR A 82 -1.35 -4.46 -13.41
C TYR A 82 -2.65 -5.27 -13.54
N THR A 83 -2.75 -6.11 -14.57
CA THR A 83 -3.92 -7.00 -14.79
C THR A 83 -4.09 -8.00 -13.64
N LEU A 84 -3.00 -8.62 -13.18
CA LEU A 84 -2.96 -9.52 -12.02
C LEU A 84 -3.47 -8.81 -10.76
N THR A 85 -3.03 -7.58 -10.52
CA THR A 85 -3.41 -6.78 -9.35
C THR A 85 -4.91 -6.50 -9.33
N TRP A 86 -5.48 -6.09 -10.45
CA TRP A 86 -6.92 -5.84 -10.55
C TRP A 86 -7.76 -7.11 -10.44
N LEU A 87 -7.32 -8.22 -11.02
CA LEU A 87 -7.96 -9.52 -10.83
C LEU A 87 -7.91 -9.96 -9.36
N CYS A 88 -6.75 -9.84 -8.72
CA CYS A 88 -6.61 -10.13 -7.29
C CYS A 88 -7.58 -9.27 -6.46
N LYS A 89 -7.64 -7.96 -6.74
CA LYS A 89 -8.59 -7.05 -6.10
C LYS A 89 -10.04 -7.50 -6.27
N ALA A 90 -10.45 -7.84 -7.50
CA ALA A 90 -11.80 -8.31 -7.79
C ALA A 90 -12.17 -9.58 -7.00
N LEU A 91 -11.23 -10.52 -6.88
CA LEU A 91 -11.39 -11.78 -6.15
C LEU A 91 -11.41 -11.57 -4.64
N VAL A 92 -10.55 -10.69 -4.13
CA VAL A 92 -10.51 -10.32 -2.70
C VAL A 92 -11.79 -9.61 -2.28
N VAL A 93 -12.21 -8.61 -3.04
CA VAL A 93 -13.42 -7.82 -2.78
C VAL A 93 -14.66 -8.71 -2.76
N ARG A 94 -14.81 -9.66 -3.69
CA ARG A 94 -15.94 -10.62 -3.68
C ARG A 94 -15.81 -11.75 -2.65
N GLY A 95 -14.63 -11.93 -2.05
CA GLY A 95 -14.35 -13.05 -1.15
C GLY A 95 -14.31 -14.41 -1.85
N ALA A 96 -13.66 -14.48 -3.01
CA ALA A 96 -13.48 -15.73 -3.75
C ALA A 96 -12.57 -16.71 -2.98
N GLN A 97 -12.88 -18.01 -2.98
CA GLN A 97 -12.11 -19.02 -2.26
C GLN A 97 -10.66 -19.13 -2.75
N ASN A 98 -10.42 -18.95 -4.05
CA ASN A 98 -9.10 -19.05 -4.65
C ASN A 98 -8.29 -17.74 -4.62
N GLN A 99 -8.76 -16.68 -3.94
CA GLN A 99 -8.04 -15.40 -3.84
C GLN A 99 -6.58 -15.54 -3.35
N HIS A 100 -6.31 -16.56 -2.54
CA HIS A 100 -5.00 -16.83 -1.96
C HIS A 100 -3.96 -17.19 -3.03
N GLU A 101 -4.35 -17.90 -4.09
CA GLU A 101 -3.45 -18.24 -5.21
C GLU A 101 -2.95 -16.99 -5.94
N TRP A 102 -3.86 -16.06 -6.19
CA TRP A 102 -3.57 -14.80 -6.89
C TRP A 102 -2.69 -13.89 -6.05
N THR A 103 -2.96 -13.86 -4.74
CA THR A 103 -2.17 -13.11 -3.78
C THR A 103 -0.77 -13.70 -3.62
N ALA A 104 -0.64 -15.03 -3.54
CA ALA A 104 0.65 -15.72 -3.49
C ALA A 104 1.49 -15.47 -4.74
N LYS A 105 0.84 -15.40 -5.93
CA LYS A 105 1.53 -15.02 -7.17
C LYS A 105 2.08 -13.59 -7.09
N MET A 106 1.32 -12.64 -6.57
CA MET A 106 1.81 -11.27 -6.34
C MET A 106 2.95 -11.24 -5.32
N GLN A 107 2.87 -12.00 -4.22
CA GLN A 107 3.94 -12.10 -3.23
C GLN A 107 5.23 -12.67 -3.84
N LYS A 108 5.14 -13.70 -4.70
CA LYS A 108 6.30 -14.26 -5.40
C LYS A 108 7.02 -13.23 -6.26
N LEU A 109 6.28 -12.31 -6.89
CA LEU A 109 6.86 -11.26 -7.73
C LEU A 109 7.69 -10.23 -6.94
N LEU A 110 7.58 -10.17 -5.61
CA LEU A 110 8.46 -9.31 -4.79
C LEU A 110 9.94 -9.69 -4.89
N GLY A 111 10.23 -10.95 -5.22
CA GLY A 111 11.59 -11.44 -5.49
C GLY A 111 12.05 -11.28 -6.94
N ASP A 112 11.19 -10.74 -7.82
CA ASP A 112 11.57 -10.48 -9.21
C ASP A 112 12.49 -9.26 -9.32
N ALA A 113 13.55 -9.37 -10.13
CA ALA A 113 14.57 -8.34 -10.26
C ALA A 113 14.05 -7.04 -10.90
N ASN A 114 13.03 -7.14 -11.77
CA ASN A 114 12.53 -5.99 -12.53
C ASN A 114 11.15 -5.54 -12.02
N LEU A 115 10.31 -6.46 -11.58
CA LEU A 115 8.93 -6.17 -11.17
C LEU A 115 8.73 -6.05 -9.67
N GLY A 116 9.74 -6.41 -8.86
CA GLY A 116 9.57 -6.51 -7.41
C GLY A 116 9.15 -5.20 -6.74
N LEU A 117 9.62 -4.07 -7.27
CA LEU A 117 9.24 -2.74 -6.78
C LEU A 117 7.77 -2.42 -7.09
N GLU A 118 7.35 -2.57 -8.34
CA GLU A 118 5.96 -2.37 -8.75
C GLU A 118 5.01 -3.38 -8.08
N ALA A 119 5.47 -4.61 -7.85
CA ALA A 119 4.72 -5.64 -7.15
C ALA A 119 4.47 -5.22 -5.70
N ALA A 120 5.43 -4.60 -5.03
CA ALA A 120 5.27 -4.06 -3.68
C ALA A 120 4.19 -2.98 -3.61
N HIS A 121 4.17 -2.05 -4.57
CA HIS A 121 3.13 -1.02 -4.66
C HIS A 121 1.74 -1.57 -4.97
N SER A 122 1.67 -2.73 -5.63
CA SER A 122 0.39 -3.32 -6.03
C SER A 122 -0.48 -3.76 -4.84
N PHE A 123 0.11 -4.03 -3.66
CA PHE A 123 -0.63 -4.39 -2.44
C PHE A 123 -1.55 -3.27 -1.94
N ASP A 124 -1.14 -2.02 -2.13
CA ASP A 124 -1.92 -0.83 -1.78
C ASP A 124 -3.19 -0.72 -2.64
N VAL A 125 -3.07 -1.03 -3.94
CA VAL A 125 -4.18 -1.00 -4.90
C VAL A 125 -5.31 -1.95 -4.47
N ILE A 126 -5.00 -3.09 -3.83
CA ILE A 126 -6.01 -4.07 -3.40
C ILE A 126 -6.99 -3.45 -2.39
N LEU A 127 -6.48 -2.68 -1.42
CA LEU A 127 -7.26 -2.16 -0.29
C LEU A 127 -7.83 -0.75 -0.51
N LYS A 128 -7.20 0.07 -1.38
CA LYS A 128 -7.71 1.41 -1.71
C LYS A 128 -9.02 1.37 -2.46
N ASP A 129 -9.92 2.28 -2.15
CA ASP A 129 -11.16 2.42 -2.91
C ASP A 129 -10.84 3.08 -4.26
N HIS A 130 -11.49 2.63 -5.35
CA HIS A 130 -11.29 3.18 -6.68
C HIS A 130 -12.43 4.11 -7.08
N GLU A 131 -12.12 5.16 -7.84
CA GLU A 131 -13.07 6.22 -8.21
C GLU A 131 -14.19 5.76 -9.15
N TYR A 132 -14.00 4.68 -9.93
CA TYR A 132 -15.03 4.17 -10.87
C TYR A 132 -15.29 2.65 -10.87
N ALA A 133 -14.58 1.85 -10.07
CA ALA A 133 -14.65 0.39 -10.17
C ALA A 133 -14.77 -0.31 -8.82
N LEU A 134 -15.38 -1.50 -8.82
CA LEU A 134 -15.50 -2.39 -7.66
C LEU A 134 -16.14 -1.71 -6.42
N ARG A 135 -17.19 -0.93 -6.65
CA ARG A 135 -17.93 -0.20 -5.62
C ARG A 135 -19.40 -0.60 -5.50
N PRO A 136 -20.07 -0.27 -4.38
CA PRO A 136 -21.50 -0.49 -4.23
C PRO A 136 -22.33 0.13 -5.36
N GLU A 137 -21.99 1.37 -5.77
CA GLU A 137 -22.72 2.08 -6.84
C GLU A 137 -22.56 1.40 -8.21
N THR A 138 -21.50 0.62 -8.39
CA THR A 138 -21.28 -0.16 -9.61
C THR A 138 -21.91 -1.55 -9.55
N PHE A 139 -22.69 -1.89 -8.51
CA PHE A 139 -23.22 -3.23 -8.26
C PHE A 139 -22.12 -4.30 -8.21
N ALA A 140 -20.97 -3.94 -7.62
CA ALA A 140 -19.91 -4.91 -7.40
C ALA A 140 -20.29 -5.89 -6.28
N ASN A 141 -19.85 -7.14 -6.41
CA ASN A 141 -19.94 -8.12 -5.34
C ASN A 141 -18.88 -7.80 -4.29
N ILE A 142 -19.29 -7.18 -3.18
CA ILE A 142 -18.42 -6.78 -2.08
C ILE A 142 -18.77 -7.57 -0.83
N ARG A 143 -17.84 -8.40 -0.38
CA ARG A 143 -17.98 -9.19 0.83
C ARG A 143 -17.56 -8.36 2.04
N LEU A 144 -18.42 -8.29 3.06
CA LEU A 144 -18.12 -7.61 4.33
C LEU A 144 -16.75 -8.03 4.89
N LEU A 145 -16.00 -7.13 5.51
CA LEU A 145 -14.66 -7.38 6.10
C LEU A 145 -13.60 -7.91 5.12
N TYR A 146 -13.74 -7.71 3.80
CA TYR A 146 -12.71 -8.17 2.86
C TYR A 146 -11.34 -7.56 3.13
N LYS A 147 -11.27 -6.30 3.58
CA LYS A 147 -10.01 -5.63 3.94
C LYS A 147 -9.30 -6.36 5.10
N GLN A 148 -10.05 -6.74 6.13
CA GLN A 148 -9.52 -7.49 7.27
C GLN A 148 -9.07 -8.89 6.87
N ARG A 149 -9.93 -9.67 6.17
CA ARG A 149 -9.57 -11.02 5.72
C ARG A 149 -8.33 -11.05 4.83
N TYR A 150 -8.22 -10.08 3.91
CA TYR A 150 -7.06 -9.96 3.05
C TYR A 150 -5.80 -9.67 3.85
N PHE A 151 -5.86 -8.69 4.75
CA PHE A 151 -4.75 -8.33 5.62
C PHE A 151 -4.25 -9.52 6.44
N GLU A 152 -5.14 -10.24 7.12
CA GLU A 152 -4.79 -11.42 7.93
C GLU A 152 -4.13 -12.53 7.09
N GLY A 153 -4.56 -12.69 5.84
CA GLY A 153 -3.98 -13.68 4.92
C GLY A 153 -2.61 -13.29 4.34
N VAL A 154 -2.21 -12.02 4.44
CA VAL A 154 -1.05 -11.48 3.72
C VAL A 154 0.04 -10.97 4.65
N VAL A 155 -0.32 -10.42 5.81
CA VAL A 155 0.64 -9.76 6.70
C VAL A 155 1.70 -10.72 7.22
N GLY A 156 1.31 -11.93 7.65
CA GLY A 156 2.24 -12.97 8.11
C GLY A 156 3.27 -13.34 7.05
N PRO A 157 2.85 -13.81 5.86
CA PRO A 157 3.76 -14.13 4.77
C PRO A 157 4.71 -12.99 4.36
N LEU A 158 4.24 -11.73 4.37
CA LEU A 158 5.11 -10.59 4.06
C LEU A 158 6.15 -10.32 5.15
N VAL A 159 5.75 -10.44 6.43
CA VAL A 159 6.68 -10.31 7.57
C VAL A 159 7.69 -11.45 7.56
N ASP A 160 7.28 -12.68 7.26
CA ASP A 160 8.19 -13.82 7.13
C ASP A 160 9.18 -13.61 5.99
N MET A 161 8.70 -13.17 4.82
CA MET A 161 9.55 -12.87 3.66
C MET A 161 10.56 -11.76 3.99
N PHE A 162 10.16 -10.73 4.73
CA PHE A 162 11.06 -9.68 5.19
C PHE A 162 12.19 -10.21 6.08
N HIS A 163 11.89 -11.12 7.01
CA HIS A 163 12.89 -11.68 7.92
C HIS A 163 13.82 -12.68 7.23
N GLN A 164 13.32 -13.44 6.25
CA GLN A 164 14.05 -14.53 5.60
C GLN A 164 14.82 -14.10 4.34
N SER A 165 14.48 -12.94 3.76
CA SER A 165 15.09 -12.47 2.53
C SER A 165 16.26 -11.52 2.78
N GLU A 166 17.11 -11.38 1.77
CA GLU A 166 18.16 -10.37 1.68
C GLU A 166 18.01 -9.54 0.41
N GLY A 167 18.83 -8.49 0.25
CA GLY A 167 18.85 -7.68 -0.97
C GLY A 167 17.50 -7.07 -1.33
N SER A 168 17.22 -6.94 -2.62
CA SER A 168 16.00 -6.29 -3.15
C SER A 168 14.71 -6.92 -2.63
N THR A 169 14.64 -8.25 -2.48
CA THR A 169 13.44 -8.95 -2.00
C THR A 169 13.05 -8.50 -0.59
N LYS A 170 14.03 -8.29 0.29
CA LYS A 170 13.79 -7.76 1.64
C LYS A 170 13.20 -6.34 1.60
N HIS A 171 13.77 -5.49 0.76
CA HIS A 171 13.30 -4.11 0.56
C HIS A 171 11.88 -4.09 -0.01
N ASN A 172 11.62 -4.89 -1.04
CA ASN A 172 10.31 -5.02 -1.67
C ASN A 172 9.26 -5.55 -0.70
N SER A 173 9.62 -6.50 0.18
CA SER A 173 8.72 -7.01 1.22
C SER A 173 8.33 -5.93 2.23
N LEU A 174 9.29 -5.11 2.67
CA LEU A 174 9.01 -4.02 3.59
C LEU A 174 8.21 -2.89 2.93
N LEU A 175 8.48 -2.62 1.65
CA LEU A 175 7.71 -1.67 0.87
C LEU A 175 6.27 -2.14 0.67
N ALA A 176 6.05 -3.43 0.45
CA ALA A 176 4.72 -4.04 0.36
C ALA A 176 3.96 -3.89 1.68
N LEU A 177 4.62 -4.17 2.82
CA LEU A 177 4.05 -3.93 4.15
C LEU A 177 3.70 -2.46 4.36
N SER A 178 4.62 -1.54 4.06
CA SER A 178 4.40 -0.10 4.21
C SER A 178 3.22 0.40 3.38
N SER A 179 3.12 -0.08 2.14
CA SER A 179 2.04 0.21 1.19
C SER A 179 0.70 -0.33 1.70
N LEU A 180 0.66 -1.58 2.16
CA LEU A 180 -0.53 -2.22 2.73
C LEU A 180 -1.05 -1.49 3.97
N LEU A 181 -0.16 -1.18 4.91
CA LEU A 181 -0.51 -0.52 6.18
C LEU A 181 -1.12 0.86 5.97
N SER A 182 -0.66 1.61 4.97
CA SER A 182 -1.15 2.95 4.66
C SER A 182 -2.64 2.97 4.22
N SER A 183 -3.17 1.83 3.78
CA SER A 183 -4.51 1.69 3.21
C SER A 183 -5.49 0.91 4.07
N LEU A 184 -5.07 0.53 5.28
CA LEU A 184 -5.94 -0.15 6.24
C LEU A 184 -6.87 0.83 6.96
N PRO A 185 -8.14 0.45 7.16
CA PRO A 185 -8.99 1.07 8.16
C PRO A 185 -8.32 1.05 9.55
N TYR A 186 -8.43 2.16 10.28
CA TYR A 186 -7.78 2.34 11.60
C TYR A 186 -8.07 1.19 12.57
N LEU A 187 -9.32 0.69 12.61
CA LEU A 187 -9.70 -0.42 13.51
C LEU A 187 -8.85 -1.68 13.29
N ILE A 188 -8.54 -2.01 12.03
CA ILE A 188 -7.72 -3.16 11.68
C ILE A 188 -6.28 -2.85 12.04
N LEU A 189 -5.76 -1.69 11.62
CA LEU A 189 -4.38 -1.30 11.91
C LEU A 189 -4.08 -1.33 13.43
N ASN A 190 -4.97 -0.73 14.23
CA ASN A 190 -4.82 -0.60 15.69
C ASN A 190 -4.65 -1.96 16.39
N ALA A 191 -5.26 -3.02 15.87
CA ALA A 191 -5.16 -4.36 16.45
C ALA A 191 -3.78 -5.02 16.24
N HIS A 192 -2.99 -4.57 15.26
CA HIS A 192 -1.72 -5.21 14.88
C HIS A 192 -0.50 -4.27 14.94
N ILE A 193 -0.72 -2.97 15.13
CA ILE A 193 0.32 -1.95 15.01
C ILE A 193 1.49 -2.16 15.96
N GLU A 194 1.28 -2.64 17.18
CA GLU A 194 2.36 -2.89 18.15
C GLU A 194 3.41 -3.89 17.62
N LYS A 195 2.97 -4.89 16.84
CA LYS A 195 3.86 -5.90 16.24
C LYS A 195 4.49 -5.41 14.94
N LEU A 196 3.78 -4.55 14.20
CA LEU A 196 4.18 -4.15 12.84
C LEU A 196 5.00 -2.87 12.80
N LEU A 197 4.82 -1.98 13.78
CA LEU A 197 5.55 -0.72 13.84
C LEU A 197 7.07 -0.94 13.94
N PRO A 198 7.61 -1.86 14.77
CA PRO A 198 9.05 -2.14 14.78
C PRO A 198 9.59 -2.62 13.44
N VAL A 199 8.82 -3.46 12.72
CA VAL A 199 9.19 -3.96 11.39
C VAL A 199 9.23 -2.79 10.39
N LEU A 200 8.19 -1.96 10.40
CA LEU A 200 8.08 -0.76 9.56
C LEU A 200 9.29 0.16 9.76
N LEU A 201 9.68 0.44 11.01
CA LEU A 201 10.77 1.37 11.33
C LEU A 201 12.15 0.93 10.82
N GLN A 202 12.34 -0.36 10.50
CA GLN A 202 13.58 -0.83 9.83
C GLN A 202 13.77 -0.21 8.44
N GLY A 203 12.69 0.29 7.81
CA GLY A 203 12.74 0.95 6.51
C GLY A 203 13.35 2.34 6.55
N ILE A 204 13.42 2.96 7.74
CA ILE A 204 14.16 4.22 7.92
C ILE A 204 15.66 3.93 8.13
N THR A 205 16.00 2.83 8.80
CA THR A 205 17.39 2.54 9.19
C THR A 205 18.21 1.87 8.08
N CYS A 206 17.59 1.35 7.02
CA CYS A 206 18.28 0.67 5.93
C CYS A 206 19.05 1.62 4.98
N GLY A 207 18.81 2.94 5.06
CA GLY A 207 19.52 3.94 4.25
C GLY A 207 19.09 4.04 2.78
N GLU A 208 18.09 3.27 2.36
CA GLU A 208 17.55 3.33 1.00
C GLU A 208 16.51 4.46 0.89
N SER A 209 16.69 5.38 -0.08
CA SER A 209 15.87 6.60 -0.17
C SER A 209 14.39 6.30 -0.43
N ALA A 210 14.06 5.36 -1.31
CA ALA A 210 12.67 5.04 -1.66
C ALA A 210 11.94 4.38 -0.48
N LEU A 211 12.61 3.45 0.20
CA LEU A 211 12.06 2.79 1.38
C LEU A 211 11.91 3.73 2.57
N THR A 212 12.88 4.63 2.78
CA THR A 212 12.78 5.70 3.79
C THR A 212 11.56 6.57 3.51
N GLU A 213 11.37 6.99 2.26
CA GLU A 213 10.23 7.81 1.86
C GLU A 213 8.89 7.10 2.13
N SER A 214 8.74 5.87 1.66
CA SER A 214 7.53 5.09 1.88
C SER A 214 7.25 4.88 3.37
N THR A 215 8.27 4.51 4.14
CA THR A 215 8.16 4.26 5.58
C THR A 215 7.73 5.49 6.35
N VAL A 216 8.33 6.66 6.07
CA VAL A 216 7.98 7.92 6.76
C VAL A 216 6.59 8.41 6.35
N CYS A 217 6.19 8.22 5.08
CA CYS A 217 4.84 8.52 4.63
C CYS A 217 3.79 7.65 5.34
N THR A 218 4.06 6.35 5.46
CA THR A 218 3.20 5.41 6.19
C THR A 218 3.16 5.76 7.67
N LEU A 219 4.30 6.05 8.30
CA LEU A 219 4.36 6.49 9.69
C LEU A 219 3.52 7.75 9.93
N ALA A 220 3.64 8.78 9.08
CA ALA A 220 2.83 9.99 9.17
C ALA A 220 1.33 9.69 9.11
N THR A 221 0.93 8.74 8.27
CA THR A 221 -0.47 8.29 8.16
C THR A 221 -0.93 7.60 9.43
N ILE A 222 -0.12 6.70 9.99
CA ILE A 222 -0.39 5.98 11.24
C ILE A 222 -0.54 6.97 12.41
N LEU A 223 0.41 7.90 12.56
CA LEU A 223 0.40 8.88 13.65
C LEU A 223 -0.76 9.88 13.55
N LYS A 224 -1.19 10.19 12.32
CA LYS A 224 -2.40 10.99 12.09
C LYS A 224 -3.67 10.27 12.55
N GLN A 225 -3.72 8.94 12.46
CA GLN A 225 -4.85 8.16 12.97
C GLN A 225 -4.81 8.03 14.50
N SER A 226 -3.63 7.77 15.08
CA SER A 226 -3.42 7.84 16.53
C SER A 226 -1.95 8.02 16.87
N VAL A 227 -1.63 9.12 17.54
CA VAL A 227 -0.28 9.42 18.03
C VAL A 227 0.17 8.44 19.11
N LEU A 228 -0.75 7.80 19.84
CA LEU A 228 -0.43 6.92 20.96
C LEU A 228 0.46 5.73 20.57
N HIS A 229 0.42 5.32 19.30
CA HIS A 229 1.32 4.29 18.76
C HIS A 229 2.80 4.68 18.81
N ALA A 230 3.12 5.98 18.85
CA ALA A 230 4.48 6.46 19.01
C ALA A 230 4.99 6.38 20.46
N ALA A 231 4.11 6.33 21.46
CA ALA A 231 4.51 6.48 22.86
C ALA A 231 5.62 5.49 23.30
N PRO A 232 5.53 4.18 22.99
CA PRO A 232 6.57 3.22 23.35
C PRO A 232 7.91 3.44 22.63
N TYR A 233 7.91 4.18 21.52
CA TYR A 233 9.04 4.36 20.62
C TYR A 233 9.55 5.80 20.57
N THR A 234 9.08 6.67 21.47
CA THR A 234 9.31 8.13 21.42
C THR A 234 10.78 8.50 21.20
N SER A 235 11.68 7.96 22.04
CA SER A 235 13.14 8.21 21.93
C SER A 235 13.69 7.80 20.55
N MET A 236 13.35 6.59 20.10
CA MET A 236 13.81 6.03 18.84
C MET A 236 13.29 6.83 17.65
N LEU A 237 11.99 7.15 17.65
CA LEU A 237 11.34 7.93 16.60
C LEU A 237 11.97 9.32 16.48
N ILE A 238 12.22 10.00 17.60
CA ILE A 238 12.87 11.32 17.59
C ILE A 238 14.28 11.22 17.00
N ALA A 239 15.07 10.25 17.45
CA ALA A 239 16.43 10.03 16.97
C ALA A 239 16.47 9.72 15.45
N MET A 240 15.48 9.00 14.94
CA MET A 240 15.36 8.69 13.51
C MET A 240 14.81 9.86 12.68
N LEU A 241 13.82 10.59 13.18
CA LEU A 241 13.09 11.59 12.39
C LEU A 241 13.81 12.93 12.28
N VAL A 242 14.51 13.38 13.33
CA VAL A 242 15.20 14.68 13.32
C VAL A 242 16.22 14.78 12.17
N PRO A 243 17.10 13.79 11.93
CA PRO A 243 18.01 13.80 10.78
C PRO A 243 17.30 13.91 9.43
N LEU A 244 16.12 13.27 9.30
CA LEU A 244 15.36 13.26 8.05
C LEU A 244 14.77 14.61 7.66
N THR A 245 14.77 15.59 8.58
CA THR A 245 14.21 16.93 8.34
C THR A 245 15.09 17.82 7.43
N VAL A 246 16.33 17.41 7.14
CA VAL A 246 17.32 18.20 6.39
C VAL A 246 18.04 17.30 5.39
N ASN A 247 18.45 17.82 4.22
CA ASN A 247 19.23 17.08 3.20
C ASN A 247 18.60 15.79 2.62
N HIS A 248 17.29 15.62 2.78
CA HIS A 248 16.50 14.55 2.17
C HIS A 248 15.53 15.07 1.09
N PRO A 249 14.92 14.19 0.27
CA PRO A 249 13.84 14.56 -0.64
C PRO A 249 12.76 15.39 0.07
N LEU A 250 12.13 16.30 -0.67
CA LEU A 250 11.16 17.27 -0.11
C LEU A 250 10.07 16.58 0.71
N ILE A 251 9.51 15.48 0.18
CA ILE A 251 8.44 14.73 0.83
C ILE A 251 8.90 14.07 2.14
N VAL A 252 10.11 13.48 2.17
CA VAL A 252 10.70 12.89 3.39
C VAL A 252 10.84 13.95 4.47
N ARG A 253 11.41 15.12 4.13
CA ARG A 253 11.58 16.22 5.10
C ARG A 253 10.24 16.70 5.65
N MET A 254 9.25 16.89 4.78
CA MET A 254 7.91 17.32 5.19
C MET A 254 7.23 16.29 6.09
N LYS A 255 7.25 15.00 5.71
CA LYS A 255 6.61 13.94 6.48
C LYS A 255 7.31 13.68 7.81
N ALA A 256 8.63 13.79 7.87
CA ALA A 256 9.36 13.70 9.12
C ALA A 256 8.98 14.83 10.10
N LEU A 257 8.81 16.06 9.59
CA LEU A 257 8.34 17.19 10.40
C LEU A 257 6.90 17.01 10.87
N GLU A 258 6.00 16.51 10.01
CA GLU A 258 4.62 16.16 10.39
C GLU A 258 4.59 15.10 11.50
N CYS A 259 5.44 14.06 11.41
CA CYS A 259 5.57 13.06 12.47
C CYS A 259 6.06 13.67 13.79
N LEU A 260 7.10 14.52 13.74
CA LEU A 260 7.62 15.20 14.94
C LEU A 260 6.58 16.13 15.56
N GLU A 261 5.82 16.86 14.75
CA GLU A 261 4.70 17.69 15.21
C GLU A 261 3.63 16.85 15.91
N ALA A 262 3.24 15.71 15.33
CA ALA A 262 2.29 14.79 15.94
C ALA A 262 2.81 14.27 17.29
N ILE A 263 4.07 13.82 17.36
CA ILE A 263 4.69 13.30 18.59
C ILE A 263 4.64 14.31 19.74
N ALA A 264 4.75 15.61 19.47
CA ALA A 264 4.66 16.65 20.51
C ALA A 264 3.32 16.67 21.26
N SER A 265 2.27 16.04 20.71
CA SER A 265 0.94 15.93 21.34
C SER A 265 0.78 14.74 22.29
N LEU A 266 1.79 13.89 22.43
CA LEU A 266 1.83 12.84 23.45
C LEU A 266 1.80 13.43 24.88
N PRO A 267 1.44 12.61 25.90
CA PRO A 267 1.47 13.06 27.29
C PRO A 267 2.78 13.76 27.64
N THR A 268 2.71 14.90 28.33
CA THR A 268 3.87 15.75 28.61
C THR A 268 5.00 14.97 29.31
N SER A 269 4.66 14.04 30.21
CA SER A 269 5.63 13.16 30.88
C SER A 269 6.45 12.31 29.91
N THR A 270 5.88 11.92 28.77
CA THR A 270 6.54 11.12 27.73
C THR A 270 7.51 11.94 26.88
N VAL A 271 7.16 13.19 26.54
CA VAL A 271 7.90 13.99 25.55
C VAL A 271 8.80 15.08 26.14
N LEU A 272 8.53 15.54 27.36
CA LEU A 272 9.30 16.61 28.01
C LEU A 272 10.82 16.35 28.04
N PRO A 273 11.31 15.11 28.30
CA PRO A 273 12.76 14.84 28.30
C PRO A 273 13.46 15.15 26.97
N TYR A 274 12.74 15.10 25.84
CA TYR A 274 13.29 15.27 24.50
C TYR A 274 13.12 16.68 23.93
N LYS A 275 12.39 17.56 24.64
CA LYS A 275 11.97 18.88 24.15
C LYS A 275 13.13 19.71 23.60
N GLU A 276 14.17 19.88 24.41
CA GLU A 276 15.30 20.75 24.05
C GLU A 276 16.09 20.20 22.86
N ASP A 277 16.25 18.88 22.78
CA ASP A 277 16.97 18.23 21.69
C ASP A 277 16.20 18.33 20.38
N VAL A 278 14.88 18.17 20.39
CA VAL A 278 14.05 18.36 19.19
C VAL A 278 14.07 19.82 18.74
N ILE A 279 13.86 20.78 19.65
CA ILE A 279 13.90 22.22 19.31
C ILE A 279 15.26 22.61 18.71
N ARG A 280 16.35 22.08 19.26
CA ARG A 280 17.70 22.30 18.72
C ARG A 280 17.85 21.66 17.34
N GLY A 281 17.44 20.40 17.18
CA GLY A 281 17.50 19.65 15.93
C GLY A 281 16.72 20.29 14.78
N LEU A 282 15.56 20.87 15.07
CA LEU A 282 14.71 21.53 14.07
C LEU A 282 15.23 22.90 13.57
N ARG A 283 16.33 23.42 14.12
CA ARG A 283 16.88 24.74 13.74
C ARG A 283 17.19 24.83 12.24
N ASN A 284 17.79 23.80 11.67
CA ASN A 284 18.18 23.79 10.27
C ASN A 284 16.97 23.70 9.33
N ALA A 285 15.91 22.97 9.72
CA ALA A 285 14.68 22.86 8.95
C ALA A 285 13.91 24.20 8.82
N LEU A 286 14.07 25.13 9.77
CA LEU A 286 13.52 26.49 9.66
C LEU A 286 14.16 27.30 8.52
N ASN A 287 15.41 27.00 8.17
CA ASN A 287 16.16 27.66 7.11
C ASN A 287 16.11 26.89 5.79
N ASP A 288 15.12 26.00 5.63
CA ASP A 288 15.01 25.18 4.43
C ASP A 288 14.84 26.02 3.15
N LYS A 289 15.40 25.55 2.02
CA LYS A 289 15.29 26.21 0.72
C LYS A 289 13.83 26.38 0.26
N LYS A 290 12.94 25.46 0.62
CA LYS A 290 11.53 25.46 0.20
C LYS A 290 10.62 26.07 1.27
N ARG A 291 9.80 27.06 0.87
CA ARG A 291 8.85 27.75 1.75
C ARG A 291 7.89 26.79 2.46
N VAL A 292 7.42 25.76 1.75
CA VAL A 292 6.50 24.75 2.30
C VAL A 292 7.12 24.00 3.47
N THR A 293 8.39 23.60 3.37
CA THR A 293 9.10 22.94 4.47
C THR A 293 9.28 23.89 5.64
N ARG A 294 9.68 25.16 5.41
CA ARG A 294 9.83 26.14 6.50
C ARG A 294 8.53 26.33 7.28
N LYS A 295 7.37 26.33 6.60
CA LYS A 295 6.05 26.41 7.22
C LYS A 295 5.80 25.22 8.15
N VAL A 296 6.00 23.99 7.66
CA VAL A 296 5.81 22.77 8.47
C VAL A 296 6.82 22.72 9.63
N ALA A 297 8.07 23.12 9.39
CA ALA A 297 9.10 23.17 10.44
C ALA A 297 8.77 24.18 11.55
N ALA A 298 8.23 25.34 11.19
CA ALA A 298 7.76 26.32 12.16
C ALA A 298 6.62 25.74 13.02
N SER A 299 5.63 25.08 12.39
CA SER A 299 4.52 24.42 13.10
C SER A 299 5.02 23.37 14.08
N ALA A 300 5.83 22.43 13.60
CA ALA A 300 6.42 21.38 14.44
C ALA A 300 7.20 21.96 15.62
N ARG A 301 8.08 22.94 15.37
CA ARG A 301 8.87 23.57 16.44
C ARG A 301 7.99 24.31 17.45
N CYS A 302 6.93 24.99 17.01
CA CYS A 302 5.96 25.64 17.90
C CYS A 302 5.29 24.62 18.82
N SER A 303 4.82 23.48 18.29
CA SER A 303 4.24 22.40 19.10
C SER A 303 5.22 21.91 20.17
N TRP A 304 6.50 21.71 19.82
CA TRP A 304 7.54 21.32 20.77
C TRP A 304 7.86 22.40 21.82
N ILE A 305 7.83 23.69 21.47
CA ILE A 305 8.01 24.79 22.44
C ILE A 305 6.89 24.79 23.49
N LEU A 306 5.66 24.45 23.08
CA LEU A 306 4.49 24.42 23.95
C LEU A 306 4.43 23.19 24.88
N VAL A 307 5.26 22.16 24.66
CA VAL A 307 5.33 20.99 25.57
C VAL A 307 5.68 21.47 26.98
N GLY A 308 4.80 21.19 27.95
CA GLY A 308 4.96 21.59 29.35
C GLY A 308 4.63 23.06 29.65
N ALA A 309 4.03 23.79 28.70
CA ALA A 309 3.52 25.13 28.95
C ALA A 309 2.20 25.06 29.75
N PRO A 310 1.88 26.09 30.57
CA PRO A 310 0.58 26.16 31.25
C PRO A 310 -0.56 26.10 30.23
N GLY A 311 -1.43 25.08 30.32
CA GLY A 311 -2.54 24.85 29.39
C GLY A 311 -2.26 23.90 28.22
N SER A 312 -1.07 23.31 28.09
CA SER A 312 -0.82 22.26 27.11
C SER A 312 -1.38 20.92 27.58
N ASN A 313 -2.49 20.47 26.95
CA ASN A 313 -3.12 19.15 27.00
C ASN A 313 -2.57 18.16 28.04
N SER A 314 -3.14 18.22 29.24
CA SER A 314 -3.28 17.06 30.12
C SER A 314 -4.41 16.19 29.56
N VAL A 315 -4.07 15.28 28.63
CA VAL A 315 -4.93 14.13 28.28
C VAL A 315 -4.47 12.95 29.10
#